data_AF-A0A7X5SAL7-F1
#
_entry.id   AF-A0A7X5SAL7-F1
#
_cell.length_a   1.000
_cell.length_b   1.000
_cell.length_c   1.000
_cell.angle_alpha   90.00
_cell.angle_beta   90.00
_cell.angle_gamma   90.00
#
_symmetry.space_group_name_H-M   'P 1'
#
loop_
_entity.id
_entity.type
_entity.pdbx_description
1 polymer ?
#
loop_
_entity_poly.entity_id
_entity_poly.type
_entity_poly.pdbx_seq_one_letter_code
_entity_poly.pdbx_strand_id
1 'polypeptide(L)'
;MTTLLFLLDLLGTFVFALSGATVAVRNRLDLFGVLVLSCAAAVSGGIVRDVLIGATPPAALVHPQYLLVACLAGVAGFYWHAAVERLRNPVQLFDAAGLALFAVYGTSKALDYQLSPLSATLLGMLSGIGGGIARDLLVARTPVVLQAELYAVA
;
A
#
# COMPACT_ATOMS: atom_id res chain seq x y z
N MET A 1 4.93 19.88 1.22
CA MET A 1 4.59 18.79 0.29
C MET A 1 4.10 19.40 -1.03
N THR A 2 4.67 19.01 -2.17
CA THR A 2 4.18 19.46 -3.49
C THR A 2 2.89 18.72 -3.85
N THR A 3 2.00 19.35 -4.63
CA THR A 3 0.75 18.74 -5.13
C THR A 3 1.00 17.39 -5.82
N LEU A 4 2.13 17.27 -6.53
CA LEU A 4 2.53 16.03 -7.19
C LEU A 4 2.74 14.87 -6.22
N LEU A 5 3.47 15.09 -5.12
CA LEU A 5 3.74 14.05 -4.12
C LEU A 5 2.46 13.55 -3.44
N PHE A 6 1.52 14.46 -3.18
CA PHE A 6 0.22 14.08 -2.63
C PHE A 6 -0.60 13.22 -3.61
N LEU A 7 -0.56 13.54 -4.91
CA LEU A 7 -1.22 12.73 -5.93
C LEU A 7 -0.57 11.34 -6.07
N LEU A 8 0.76 11.25 -5.97
CA LEU A 8 1.48 9.97 -5.97
C LEU A 8 1.12 9.12 -4.75
N ASP A 9 0.93 9.74 -3.57
CA ASP A 9 0.51 9.05 -2.35
C ASP A 9 -0.91 8.48 -2.48
N LEU A 10 -1.87 9.25 -3.02
CA LEU A 10 -3.22 8.77 -3.29
C LEU A 10 -3.22 7.67 -4.37
N LEU A 11 -2.39 7.80 -5.40
CA LEU A 11 -2.25 6.77 -6.42
C LEU A 11 -1.66 5.48 -5.83
N GLY A 12 -0.63 5.58 -4.99
CA GLY A 12 -0.05 4.43 -4.28
C GLY A 12 -1.08 3.74 -3.39
N THR A 13 -1.88 4.54 -2.66
CA THR A 13 -3.00 4.06 -1.84
C THR A 13 -4.02 3.29 -2.67
N PHE A 14 -4.42 3.84 -3.83
CA PHE A 14 -5.36 3.17 -4.75
C PHE A 14 -4.81 1.85 -5.27
N VAL A 15 -3.56 1.84 -5.72
CA VAL A 15 -2.91 0.66 -6.30
C VAL A 15 -2.72 -0.44 -5.24
N PHE A 16 -2.26 -0.10 -4.03
CA PHE A 16 -2.16 -1.08 -2.94
C PHE A 16 -3.53 -1.62 -2.51
N ALA A 17 -4.56 -0.77 -2.50
CA ALA A 17 -5.92 -1.22 -2.21
C ALA A 17 -6.41 -2.23 -3.26
N LEU A 18 -6.12 -2.04 -4.56
CA LEU A 18 -6.43 -3.05 -5.59
C LEU A 18 -5.69 -4.37 -5.35
N SER A 19 -4.44 -4.30 -4.88
CA SER A 19 -3.67 -5.48 -4.49
C SER A 19 -4.35 -6.25 -3.34
N GLY A 20 -4.76 -5.52 -2.29
CA GLY A 20 -5.54 -6.07 -1.18
C GLY A 20 -6.89 -6.66 -1.63
N ALA A 21 -7.62 -5.95 -2.49
CA ALA A 21 -8.89 -6.41 -3.03
C ALA A 21 -8.74 -7.71 -3.82
N THR A 22 -7.72 -7.80 -4.67
CA THR A 22 -7.43 -9.01 -5.46
C THR A 22 -7.16 -10.20 -4.56
N VAL A 23 -6.36 -10.03 -3.51
CA VAL A 23 -6.09 -11.10 -2.53
C VAL A 23 -7.35 -11.46 -1.74
N ALA A 24 -8.18 -10.49 -1.35
CA ALA A 24 -9.42 -10.74 -0.64
C ALA A 24 -10.41 -11.58 -1.48
N VAL A 25 -10.59 -11.21 -2.75
CA VAL A 25 -11.47 -11.95 -3.67
C VAL A 25 -10.95 -13.37 -3.89
N ARG A 26 -9.63 -13.56 -4.05
CA ARG A 26 -9.01 -14.90 -4.15
C ARG A 26 -9.23 -15.76 -2.92
N ASN A 27 -9.33 -15.15 -1.74
CA ASN A 27 -9.66 -15.85 -0.49
C ASN A 27 -11.18 -15.91 -0.22
N ARG A 28 -12.02 -15.60 -1.22
CA ARG A 28 -13.48 -15.68 -1.18
C ARG A 28 -14.11 -14.88 -0.03
N LEU A 29 -13.49 -13.75 0.32
CA LEU A 29 -14.08 -12.82 1.28
C LEU A 29 -15.31 -12.12 0.69
N ASP A 30 -16.24 -11.72 1.54
CA ASP A 30 -17.36 -10.87 1.14
C ASP A 30 -16.91 -9.43 0.87
N LEU A 31 -17.83 -8.59 0.40
CA LEU A 31 -17.50 -7.18 0.08
C LEU A 31 -16.92 -6.44 1.28
N PHE A 32 -17.44 -6.68 2.49
CA PHE A 32 -16.91 -6.04 3.69
C PHE A 32 -15.47 -6.47 3.98
N GLY A 33 -15.18 -7.77 3.94
CA GLY A 33 -13.83 -8.30 4.09
C GLY A 33 -12.86 -7.78 3.02
N VAL A 34 -13.33 -7.60 1.79
CA VAL A 34 -12.56 -7.00 0.68
C VAL A 34 -12.22 -5.56 0.98
N LEU A 35 -13.16 -4.75 1.47
CA LEU A 35 -12.91 -3.36 1.86
C LEU A 35 -11.92 -3.28 3.01
N VAL A 36 -12.06 -4.12 4.04
CA VAL A 36 -11.13 -4.17 5.18
C VAL A 36 -9.71 -4.50 4.71
N LEU A 37 -9.54 -5.55 3.90
CA LEU A 37 -8.20 -5.94 3.43
C LEU A 37 -7.60 -4.92 2.47
N SER A 38 -8.42 -4.27 1.63
CA SER A 38 -8.00 -3.19 0.75
C SER A 38 -7.51 -1.98 1.54
N CYS A 39 -8.25 -1.57 2.58
CA CYS A 39 -7.84 -0.49 3.46
C CYS A 39 -6.55 -0.83 4.19
N ALA A 40 -6.45 -2.01 4.79
CA ALA A 40 -5.23 -2.45 5.49
C ALA A 40 -4.01 -2.43 4.56
N ALA A 41 -4.13 -3.00 3.36
CA ALA A 41 -3.05 -2.98 2.37
C ALA A 41 -2.64 -1.55 1.98
N ALA A 42 -3.60 -0.64 1.85
CA ALA A 42 -3.36 0.72 1.39
C ALA A 42 -2.73 1.63 2.44
N VAL A 43 -3.11 1.52 3.72
CA VAL A 43 -2.72 2.51 4.73
C VAL A 43 -1.64 2.04 5.70
N SER A 44 -1.44 0.72 5.89
CA SER A 44 -0.53 0.21 6.92
C SER A 44 0.91 0.72 6.78
N GLY A 45 1.46 0.74 5.56
CA GLY A 45 2.81 1.25 5.31
C GLY A 45 2.96 2.74 5.66
N GLY A 46 2.01 3.56 5.19
CA GLY A 46 1.99 5.00 5.49
C GLY A 46 1.81 5.32 6.97
N ILE A 47 0.97 4.54 7.69
CA ILE A 47 0.79 4.67 9.14
C ILE A 47 2.08 4.35 9.88
N VAL A 48 2.73 3.22 9.57
CA VAL A 48 4.00 2.83 10.19
C VAL A 48 5.05 3.91 9.98
N ARG A 49 5.20 4.40 8.74
CA ARG A 49 6.10 5.52 8.41
C ARG A 49 5.81 6.75 9.25
N ASP A 50 4.56 7.18 9.28
CA ASP A 50 4.15 8.42 9.94
C ASP A 50 4.40 8.34 11.46
N VAL A 51 4.13 7.19 12.07
CA VAL A 51 4.46 6.96 13.49
C VAL A 51 5.98 6.99 13.73
N LEU A 52 6.77 6.36 12.87
CA LEU A 52 8.24 6.27 13.02
C LEU A 52 8.94 7.62 12.92
N ILE A 53 8.43 8.55 12.12
CA ILE A 53 8.97 9.92 12.00
C ILE A 53 8.30 10.92 12.95
N GLY A 54 7.36 10.47 13.80
CA GLY A 54 6.61 11.36 14.70
C GLY A 54 5.57 12.24 14.01
N ALA A 55 5.19 11.94 12.77
CA ALA A 55 4.08 12.59 12.05
C ALA A 55 2.73 12.08 12.57
N THR A 56 2.39 12.47 13.80
CA THR A 56 1.17 12.01 14.49
C THR A 56 0.16 13.15 14.65
N PRO A 57 -1.15 12.89 14.42
CA PRO A 57 -1.74 11.64 13.94
C PRO A 57 -1.38 11.32 12.46
N PRO A 58 -1.28 10.03 12.07
CA PRO A 58 -0.97 9.63 10.70
C PRO A 58 -1.91 10.22 9.66
N ALA A 59 -1.38 10.58 8.48
CA ALA A 59 -2.14 11.23 7.40
C ALA A 59 -3.38 10.42 6.97
N ALA A 60 -3.25 9.09 6.93
CA ALA A 60 -4.35 8.18 6.59
C ALA A 60 -5.55 8.25 7.55
N LEU A 61 -5.36 8.75 8.78
CA LEU A 61 -6.43 8.93 9.77
C LEU A 61 -7.00 10.36 9.77
N VAL A 62 -6.21 11.33 9.32
CA VAL A 62 -6.61 12.75 9.28
C VAL A 62 -7.40 13.07 8.01
N HIS A 63 -7.00 12.47 6.89
CA HIS A 63 -7.48 12.83 5.57
C HIS A 63 -8.45 11.76 5.04
N PRO A 64 -9.75 12.06 4.90
CA PRO A 64 -10.75 11.08 4.46
C PRO A 64 -10.50 10.58 3.03
N GLN A 65 -9.71 11.30 2.24
CA GLN A 65 -9.35 10.91 0.88
C GLN A 65 -8.69 9.52 0.82
N TYR A 66 -7.84 9.16 1.79
CA TYR A 66 -7.18 7.85 1.80
C TYR A 66 -8.19 6.71 1.95
N LEU A 67 -9.12 6.84 2.90
CA LEU A 67 -10.16 5.84 3.11
C LEU A 67 -11.10 5.75 1.91
N LEU A 68 -11.52 6.89 1.35
CA LEU A 68 -12.36 6.92 0.16
C LEU A 68 -11.69 6.23 -1.03
N VAL A 69 -10.42 6.54 -1.29
CA VAL A 69 -9.64 5.94 -2.38
C VAL A 69 -9.47 4.44 -2.17
N ALA A 70 -9.15 4.00 -0.95
CA ALA A 70 -9.00 2.58 -0.64
C ALA A 70 -10.33 1.81 -0.79
N CYS A 71 -11.44 2.39 -0.33
CA CYS A 71 -12.77 1.80 -0.51
C CYS A 71 -13.18 1.75 -1.97
N LEU A 72 -12.94 2.81 -2.75
CA LEU A 72 -13.24 2.83 -4.19
C LEU A 72 -12.45 1.74 -4.94
N ALA A 73 -11.17 1.58 -4.64
CA ALA A 73 -10.35 0.50 -5.16
C ALA A 73 -10.88 -0.88 -4.72
N GLY A 74 -11.29 -1.04 -3.47
CA GLY A 74 -11.88 -2.28 -2.97
C GLY A 74 -13.18 -2.66 -3.68
N VAL A 75 -14.10 -1.70 -3.85
CA VAL A 75 -15.35 -1.89 -4.62
C VAL A 75 -15.03 -2.23 -6.08
N ALA A 76 -14.11 -1.49 -6.71
CA ALA A 76 -13.69 -1.74 -8.08
C ALA A 76 -13.09 -3.14 -8.23
N GLY A 77 -12.20 -3.54 -7.32
CA GLY A 77 -11.58 -4.87 -7.30
C GLY A 77 -12.58 -5.98 -7.06
N PHE A 78 -13.61 -5.74 -6.24
CA PHE A 78 -14.68 -6.71 -5.99
C PHE A 78 -15.55 -6.93 -7.23
N TYR A 79 -16.06 -5.87 -7.87
CA TYR A 79 -17.00 -6.01 -8.99
C TYR A 79 -16.32 -6.32 -10.33
N TRP A 80 -15.11 -5.80 -10.56
CA TRP A 80 -14.33 -6.05 -11.79
C TRP A 80 -13.27 -7.13 -11.61
N HIS A 81 -13.40 -7.99 -10.59
CA HIS A 81 -12.43 -9.05 -10.31
C HIS A 81 -12.11 -9.92 -11.54
N ALA A 82 -13.11 -10.23 -12.37
CA ALA A 82 -12.92 -11.05 -13.57
C ALA A 82 -12.01 -10.39 -14.62
N ALA A 83 -12.00 -9.05 -14.70
CA ALA A 83 -11.09 -8.31 -15.58
C ALA A 83 -9.68 -8.26 -14.97
N VAL A 84 -9.59 -8.06 -13.65
CA VAL A 84 -8.31 -8.02 -12.92
C VAL A 84 -7.59 -9.37 -12.99
N GLU A 85 -8.32 -10.49 -12.85
CA GLU A 85 -7.76 -11.85 -12.93
C GLU A 85 -7.30 -12.25 -14.35
N ARG A 86 -7.62 -11.48 -15.40
CA ARG A 86 -7.04 -11.68 -16.74
C ARG A 86 -5.60 -11.22 -16.84
N LEU A 87 -5.13 -10.38 -15.90
CA LEU A 87 -3.74 -10.01 -15.83
C LEU A 87 -2.90 -11.23 -15.43
N ARG A 88 -1.69 -11.34 -15.97
CA ARG A 88 -0.84 -12.52 -15.75
C ARG A 88 -0.48 -12.71 -14.27
N ASN A 89 -0.29 -11.62 -13.51
CA ASN A 89 0.00 -11.60 -12.07
C ASN A 89 -0.49 -10.28 -11.41
N PRO A 90 -1.82 -10.07 -11.24
CA PRO A 90 -2.38 -8.78 -10.82
C PRO A 90 -1.84 -8.31 -9.47
N VAL A 91 -1.78 -9.22 -8.48
CA VAL A 91 -1.28 -8.89 -7.13
C VAL A 91 0.16 -8.37 -7.17
N GLN A 92 1.06 -9.07 -7.86
CA GLN A 92 2.46 -8.66 -7.97
C GLN A 92 2.63 -7.36 -8.77
N LEU A 93 1.81 -7.15 -9.79
CA LEU A 93 1.83 -5.93 -10.59
C LEU A 93 1.43 -4.72 -9.74
N PHE A 94 0.33 -4.82 -9.01
CA PHE A 94 -0.12 -3.76 -8.12
C PHE A 94 0.85 -3.54 -6.96
N ASP A 95 1.39 -4.61 -6.38
CA ASP A 95 2.40 -4.52 -5.34
C ASP A 95 3.66 -3.80 -5.80
N ALA A 96 4.20 -4.14 -6.97
CA ALA A 96 5.39 -3.49 -7.50
C ALA A 96 5.15 -2.00 -7.78
N ALA A 97 3.98 -1.66 -8.35
CA ALA A 97 3.62 -0.27 -8.61
C ALA A 97 3.39 0.53 -7.31
N GLY A 98 2.69 -0.06 -6.34
CA GLY A 98 2.47 0.55 -5.02
C GLY A 98 3.77 0.73 -4.25
N LEU A 99 4.64 -0.29 -4.25
CA LEU A 99 5.97 -0.27 -3.66
C LEU A 99 6.81 0.88 -4.21
N ALA A 100 6.88 1.03 -5.54
CA ALA A 100 7.64 2.11 -6.18
C ALA A 100 7.12 3.50 -5.78
N LEU A 101 5.79 3.71 -5.78
CA LEU A 101 5.17 4.97 -5.41
C LEU A 101 5.42 5.32 -3.94
N PHE A 102 5.26 4.35 -3.04
CA PHE A 102 5.47 4.55 -1.60
C PHE A 102 6.94 4.59 -1.20
N ALA A 103 7.84 3.97 -1.95
CA ALA A 103 9.28 4.15 -1.77
C ALA A 103 9.66 5.61 -2.05
N VAL A 104 9.27 6.15 -3.19
CA VAL A 104 9.55 7.55 -3.56
C VAL A 104 8.91 8.52 -2.57
N TYR A 105 7.59 8.39 -2.33
CA TYR A 105 6.88 9.29 -1.44
C TYR A 105 7.32 9.17 0.02
N GLY A 106 7.53 7.93 0.51
CA GLY A 106 7.98 7.66 1.86
C GLY A 106 9.38 8.19 2.14
N THR A 107 10.31 8.01 1.19
CA THR A 107 11.65 8.61 1.28
C THR A 107 11.58 10.13 1.25
N SER A 108 10.80 10.72 0.35
CA SER A 108 10.64 12.19 0.30
C SER A 108 10.09 12.74 1.62
N LYS A 109 9.05 12.12 2.18
CA LYS A 109 8.48 12.56 3.47
C LYS A 109 9.47 12.37 4.62
N ALA A 110 10.26 11.30 4.62
CA ALA A 110 11.28 11.08 5.64
C ALA A 110 12.41 12.14 5.58
N LEU A 111 12.83 12.54 4.37
CA LEU A 111 13.79 13.64 4.19
C LEU A 111 13.23 14.98 4.69
N ASP A 112 11.95 15.27 4.45
CA ASP A 112 11.29 16.47 4.98
C ASP A 112 11.33 16.51 6.52
N TYR A 113 11.31 15.33 7.16
CA TYR A 113 11.45 15.15 8.61
C TYR A 113 12.91 15.09 9.09
N GLN A 114 13.87 15.54 8.26
CA GLN A 114 15.30 15.66 8.60
C GLN A 114 16.00 14.33 8.88
N LEU A 115 15.46 13.20 8.40
CA LEU A 115 16.20 11.94 8.43
C LEU A 115 17.39 11.97 7.45
N SER A 116 18.45 11.24 7.79
CA SER A 116 19.58 11.05 6.87
C SER A 116 19.12 10.36 5.58
N PRO A 117 19.81 10.57 4.43
CA PRO A 117 19.46 9.92 3.17
C PRO A 117 19.30 8.40 3.27
N LEU A 118 20.20 7.73 4.01
CA LEU A 118 20.13 6.29 4.22
C LEU A 118 18.92 5.87 5.06
N SER A 119 18.63 6.60 6.14
CA SER A 119 17.45 6.32 6.97
C SER A 119 16.14 6.59 6.22
N ALA A 120 16.13 7.61 5.36
CA ALA A 120 14.98 7.97 4.54
C ALA A 120 14.69 6.94 3.45
N THR A 121 15.72 6.38 2.79
CA THR A 121 15.53 5.29 1.81
C THR A 121 15.02 4.03 2.49
N LEU A 122 15.59 3.65 3.63
CA LEU A 122 15.10 2.51 4.43
C LEU A 122 13.64 2.69 4.83
N LEU A 123 13.26 3.89 5.28
CA LEU A 123 11.88 4.15 5.67
C LEU A 123 10.92 4.20 4.48
N GLY A 124 11.37 4.70 3.32
CA GLY A 124 10.61 4.61 2.07
C GLY A 124 10.33 3.16 1.68
N MET A 125 11.36 2.31 1.69
CA MET A 125 11.21 0.87 1.46
C MET A 125 10.20 0.25 2.45
N LEU A 126 10.34 0.52 3.75
CA LEU A 126 9.39 0.04 4.77
C LEU A 126 7.95 0.50 4.51
N SER A 127 7.78 1.75 4.07
CA SER A 127 6.48 2.30 3.69
C SER A 127 5.87 1.52 2.53
N GLY A 128 6.68 1.18 1.53
CA GLY A 128 6.22 0.44 0.36
C GLY A 128 5.92 -1.01 0.65
N ILE A 129 6.77 -1.75 1.37
CA ILE A 129 6.52 -3.17 1.66
C ILE A 129 5.46 -3.39 2.74
N GLY A 130 5.23 -2.40 3.62
CA GLY A 130 4.37 -2.52 4.79
C GLY A 130 2.91 -2.86 4.46
N GLY A 131 2.39 -2.34 3.34
CA GLY A 131 1.04 -2.66 2.86
C GLY A 131 0.89 -4.13 2.45
N GLY A 132 1.82 -4.63 1.65
CA GLY A 132 1.85 -6.04 1.23
C GLY A 132 2.03 -7.00 2.40
N ILE A 133 2.89 -6.66 3.37
CA ILE A 133 3.06 -7.43 4.61
C ILE A 133 1.75 -7.51 5.38
N ALA A 134 1.09 -6.37 5.63
CA ALA A 134 -0.18 -6.35 6.38
C ALA A 134 -1.25 -7.19 5.70
N ARG A 135 -1.39 -7.06 4.37
CA ARG A 135 -2.31 -7.86 3.56
C ARG A 135 -2.04 -9.35 3.72
N ASP A 136 -0.80 -9.78 3.53
CA ASP A 136 -0.44 -11.20 3.51
C ASP A 136 -0.64 -11.84 4.88
N LEU A 137 -0.26 -11.14 5.95
CA LEU A 137 -0.48 -11.61 7.32
C LEU A 137 -1.96 -11.74 7.67
N LEU A 138 -2.81 -10.80 7.24
CA LEU A 138 -4.26 -10.84 7.50
C LEU A 138 -4.97 -12.02 6.83
N VAL A 139 -4.41 -12.57 5.74
CA VAL A 139 -4.91 -13.80 5.09
C VAL A 139 -4.06 -15.03 5.44
N ALA A 140 -3.27 -14.96 6.51
CA ALA A 140 -2.43 -16.04 7.02
C ALA A 140 -1.45 -16.62 5.98
N ARG A 141 -0.87 -15.76 5.13
CA ARG A 141 0.18 -16.13 4.17
C ARG A 141 1.52 -15.52 4.56
N THR A 142 2.59 -16.19 4.18
CA THR A 142 3.94 -15.60 4.27
C THR A 142 4.02 -14.40 3.31
N PRO A 143 4.49 -13.23 3.78
CA PRO A 143 4.61 -12.04 2.93
C PRO A 143 5.46 -12.25 1.68
N VAL A 144 5.02 -11.73 0.53
CA VAL A 144 5.73 -11.85 -0.76
C VAL A 144 7.15 -11.30 -0.70
N VAL A 145 7.37 -10.24 0.08
CA VAL A 145 8.71 -9.65 0.29
C VAL A 145 9.74 -10.63 0.86
N LEU A 146 9.29 -11.66 1.57
CA LEU A 146 10.16 -12.69 2.16
C LEU A 146 10.38 -13.89 1.20
N GLN A 147 9.67 -13.93 0.08
CA GLN A 147 9.71 -15.05 -0.87
C GLN A 147 10.28 -14.67 -2.24
N ALA A 148 10.25 -13.38 -2.60
CA ALA A 148 10.68 -12.90 -3.90
C ALA A 148 12.09 -12.29 -3.82
N GLU A 149 13.04 -12.84 -4.59
CA GLU A 149 14.47 -12.49 -4.52
C GLU A 149 14.79 -11.01 -4.85
N LEU A 150 13.93 -10.31 -5.58
CA LEU A 150 14.14 -8.91 -6.01
C LEU A 150 13.10 -7.91 -5.46
N TYR A 151 12.26 -8.30 -4.50
CA TYR A 151 11.13 -7.44 -4.09
C TYR A 151 11.54 -6.29 -3.17
N ALA A 152 12.46 -6.52 -2.22
CA ALA A 152 12.89 -5.47 -1.29
C ALA A 152 14.04 -4.58 -1.82
N VAL A 153 14.67 -4.98 -2.93
CA VAL A 153 15.87 -4.33 -3.50
C VAL A 153 15.52 -3.41 -4.67
N ALA A 154 14.30 -3.51 -5.21
CA ALA A 154 13.77 -2.69 -6.29
C ALA A 154 13.29 -1.32 -5.79
#